data_AF-A0A820JAH1-F1
#
_entry.id   AF-A0A820JAH1-F1
#
_cell.length_a   1.000
_cell.length_b   1.000
_cell.length_c   1.000
_cell.angle_alpha   90.00
_cell.angle_beta   90.00
_cell.angle_gamma   90.00
#
_symmetry.space_group_name_H-M   'P 1'
#
loop_
_entity.id
_entity.type
_entity.pdbx_description
1 polymer ?
#
loop_
_entity_poly.entity_id
_entity_poly.type
_entity_poly.pdbx_seq_one_letter_code
_entity_poly.pdbx_strand_id
1 'polypeptide(L)'
;IHIHSTFNHETVRRKTTKTDNYHLLNSNIFVWCSTGIIIFVACLIQFTNTQSSFSPNYGDLFCSISKSNAMIVFFLLPIGCLLSIIIILFLKTILAIHRSHTIAKLANSSTLSNNHFVFIYARLASLMGLQWILLIFALIFRQNWLWIIFEIINSIPGVFICLGFLCSQRLWSPIKQRITTKLTTKQEPSNSNTAINIILVFFWQLFCLN
;
A
#
# COMPACT_ATOMS: atom_id res chain seq x y z
N ILE A 1 -45.99 20.81 8.99
CA ILE A 1 -45.01 21.08 7.91
C ILE A 1 -43.65 20.60 8.38
N HIS A 2 -43.25 19.32 8.17
CA HIS A 2 -41.94 18.84 8.66
C HIS A 2 -41.37 17.54 8.02
N ILE A 3 -41.71 17.25 6.76
CA ILE A 3 -41.30 15.98 6.09
C ILE A 3 -40.19 16.20 5.03
N HIS A 4 -40.01 17.43 4.55
CA HIS A 4 -39.16 17.71 3.37
C HIS A 4 -37.63 17.73 3.63
N SER A 5 -37.19 17.59 4.88
CA SER A 5 -35.76 17.64 5.26
C SER A 5 -35.04 16.32 4.97
N THR A 6 -35.68 15.17 5.23
CA THR A 6 -35.03 13.85 5.17
C THR A 6 -34.60 13.46 3.75
N PHE A 7 -35.37 13.85 2.73
CA PHE A 7 -35.11 13.46 1.33
C PHE A 7 -33.81 14.05 0.78
N ASN A 8 -33.41 15.25 1.25
CA ASN A 8 -32.22 15.94 0.77
C ASN A 8 -30.93 15.26 1.27
N HIS A 9 -30.97 14.64 2.45
CA HIS A 9 -29.79 14.00 3.04
C HIS A 9 -29.40 12.70 2.31
N GLU A 10 -30.38 11.95 1.80
CA GLU A 10 -30.13 10.77 0.98
C GLU A 10 -29.66 11.11 -0.45
N THR A 11 -30.23 12.14 -1.09
CA THR A 11 -29.79 12.57 -2.42
C THR A 11 -28.39 13.17 -2.39
N VAL A 12 -28.03 13.93 -1.34
CA VAL A 12 -26.65 14.41 -1.13
C VAL A 12 -25.69 13.23 -0.91
N ARG A 13 -26.02 12.28 -0.01
CA ARG A 13 -25.18 11.09 0.24
C ARG A 13 -25.04 10.19 -1.00
N ARG A 14 -26.07 10.06 -1.85
CA ARG A 14 -25.98 9.35 -3.13
C ARG A 14 -25.17 10.12 -4.18
N LYS A 15 -25.24 11.46 -4.21
CA LYS A 15 -24.44 12.27 -5.14
C LYS A 15 -22.94 12.21 -4.83
N THR A 16 -22.54 12.32 -3.56
CA THR A 16 -21.12 12.15 -3.17
C THR A 16 -20.65 10.75 -3.53
N THR A 17 -21.26 9.70 -2.96
CA THR A 17 -20.84 8.31 -3.23
C THR A 17 -20.76 7.94 -4.71
N LYS A 18 -21.68 8.41 -5.57
CA LYS A 18 -21.59 8.14 -7.01
C LYS A 18 -20.43 8.90 -7.67
N THR A 19 -20.20 10.15 -7.31
CA THR A 19 -19.10 10.98 -7.86
C THR A 19 -17.73 10.47 -7.39
N ASP A 20 -17.63 10.11 -6.11
CA ASP A 20 -16.43 9.54 -5.50
C ASP A 20 -16.04 8.21 -6.19
N ASN A 21 -17.02 7.34 -6.47
CA ASN A 21 -16.78 6.07 -7.17
C ASN A 21 -16.24 6.26 -8.59
N TYR A 22 -16.74 7.22 -9.37
CA TYR A 22 -16.19 7.52 -10.70
C TYR A 22 -14.77 8.08 -10.61
N HIS A 23 -14.47 8.93 -9.63
CA HIS A 23 -13.13 9.46 -9.42
C HIS A 23 -12.12 8.36 -9.05
N LEU A 24 -12.50 7.45 -8.13
CA LEU A 24 -11.69 6.31 -7.73
C LEU A 24 -11.43 5.34 -8.90
N LEU A 25 -12.47 5.03 -9.70
CA LEU A 25 -12.35 4.18 -10.88
C LEU A 25 -11.38 4.79 -11.91
N ASN A 26 -11.53 6.09 -12.20
CA ASN A 26 -10.68 6.78 -13.17
C ASN A 26 -9.22 6.87 -12.71
N SER A 27 -8.99 7.13 -11.42
CA SER A 27 -7.66 7.11 -10.80
C SER A 27 -7.00 5.73 -10.89
N ASN A 28 -7.78 4.66 -10.64
CA ASN A 28 -7.29 3.28 -10.76
C ASN A 28 -6.90 2.97 -12.21
N ILE A 29 -7.79 3.22 -13.18
CA ILE A 29 -7.51 3.00 -14.61
C ILE A 29 -6.23 3.74 -15.04
N PHE A 30 -6.06 5.00 -14.64
CA PHE A 30 -4.86 5.78 -14.96
C PHE A 30 -3.56 5.13 -14.44
N VAL A 31 -3.57 4.61 -13.21
CA VAL A 31 -2.40 3.92 -12.63
C VAL A 31 -2.09 2.62 -13.38
N TRP A 32 -3.08 1.78 -13.68
CA TRP A 32 -2.88 0.53 -14.42
C TRP A 32 -2.46 0.75 -15.88
N CYS A 33 -3.01 1.77 -16.55
CA CYS A 33 -2.57 2.15 -17.89
C CYS A 33 -1.14 2.68 -17.89
N SER A 34 -0.75 3.50 -16.90
CA SER A 34 0.60 4.02 -16.77
C SER A 34 1.64 2.90 -16.61
N THR A 35 1.41 1.95 -15.71
CA THR A 35 2.32 0.81 -15.53
C THR A 35 2.35 -0.11 -16.75
N GLY A 36 1.19 -0.37 -17.38
CA GLY A 36 1.08 -1.14 -18.61
C GLY A 36 1.86 -0.52 -19.78
N ILE A 37 1.79 0.80 -19.96
CA ILE A 37 2.53 1.52 -21.02
C ILE A 37 4.05 1.42 -20.79
N ILE A 38 4.53 1.59 -19.57
CA ILE A 38 5.97 1.48 -19.25
C ILE A 38 6.50 0.08 -19.60
N ILE A 39 5.77 -0.97 -19.21
CA ILE A 39 6.13 -2.36 -19.52
C ILE A 39 6.06 -2.62 -21.04
N PHE A 40 5.02 -2.14 -21.72
CA PHE A 40 4.86 -2.30 -23.16
C PHE A 40 6.01 -1.67 -23.95
N VAL A 41 6.46 -0.47 -23.59
CA VAL A 41 7.62 0.19 -24.21
C VAL A 41 8.91 -0.60 -23.94
N ALA A 42 9.12 -1.10 -22.72
CA ALA A 42 10.28 -1.93 -22.40
C ALA A 42 10.31 -3.24 -23.22
N CYS A 43 9.15 -3.90 -23.38
CA CYS A 43 9.00 -5.08 -24.24
C CYS A 43 9.23 -4.76 -25.72
N LEU A 44 8.71 -3.65 -26.25
CA LEU A 44 8.95 -3.23 -27.63
C LEU A 44 10.45 -3.06 -27.90
N ILE A 45 11.19 -2.42 -27.00
CA ILE A 45 12.64 -2.22 -27.13
C ILE A 45 13.39 -3.55 -27.08
N GLN A 46 12.99 -4.48 -26.20
CA GLN A 46 13.55 -5.83 -26.14
C GLN A 46 13.43 -6.58 -27.48
N PHE A 47 12.27 -6.50 -28.16
CA PHE A 47 12.04 -7.22 -29.43
C PHE A 47 12.58 -6.49 -30.66
N THR A 48 12.64 -5.16 -30.66
CA THR A 48 13.07 -4.36 -31.83
C THR A 48 14.55 -4.01 -31.84
N ASN A 49 15.20 -3.90 -30.69
CA ASN A 49 16.58 -3.41 -30.59
C ASN A 49 17.38 -4.09 -29.47
N THR A 50 17.55 -5.41 -29.60
CA THR A 50 18.21 -6.31 -28.65
C THR A 50 19.61 -5.88 -28.23
N GLN A 51 20.39 -5.27 -29.14
CA GLN A 51 21.77 -4.83 -28.89
C GLN A 51 21.88 -3.42 -28.28
N SER A 52 20.78 -2.66 -28.18
CA SER A 52 20.83 -1.32 -27.57
C SER A 52 21.11 -1.35 -26.07
N SER A 53 21.81 -0.32 -25.56
CA SER A 53 22.05 -0.14 -24.12
C SER A 53 20.78 0.06 -23.28
N PHE A 54 19.63 0.23 -23.92
CA PHE A 54 18.32 0.37 -23.28
C PHE A 54 17.47 -0.90 -23.34
N SER A 55 17.95 -1.96 -24.01
CA SER A 55 17.34 -3.29 -23.96
C SER A 55 17.40 -3.84 -22.52
N PRO A 56 16.26 -4.18 -21.88
CA PRO A 56 16.25 -4.68 -20.51
C PRO A 56 16.94 -6.04 -20.34
N ASN A 57 17.03 -6.83 -21.42
CA ASN A 57 17.56 -8.18 -21.50
C ASN A 57 17.03 -9.12 -20.40
N TYR A 58 15.69 -9.23 -20.35
CA TYR A 58 15.00 -10.16 -19.44
C TYR A 58 15.45 -11.61 -19.67
N GLY A 59 15.87 -12.30 -18.61
CA GLY A 59 16.09 -13.76 -18.62
C GLY A 59 17.50 -14.24 -18.98
N ASP A 60 18.48 -13.34 -19.13
CA ASP A 60 19.86 -13.66 -19.56
C ASP A 60 20.68 -14.44 -18.49
N LEU A 61 20.41 -14.17 -17.20
CA LEU A 61 21.05 -14.80 -16.03
C LEU A 61 20.06 -14.96 -14.86
N PHE A 62 19.17 -13.98 -14.70
CA PHE A 62 18.03 -14.01 -13.79
C PHE A 62 16.79 -13.50 -14.54
N CYS A 63 15.58 -13.77 -14.02
CA CYS A 63 14.32 -13.24 -14.58
C CYS A 63 14.11 -11.74 -14.24
N SER A 64 15.19 -10.98 -14.16
CA SER A 64 15.24 -9.56 -13.78
C SER A 64 15.98 -8.75 -14.85
N ILE A 65 15.90 -7.43 -14.79
CA ILE A 65 16.52 -6.52 -15.77
C ILE A 65 18.05 -6.57 -15.59
N SER A 66 18.74 -7.21 -16.53
CA SER A 66 20.20 -7.46 -16.46
C SER A 66 21.03 -6.19 -16.73
N LYS A 67 20.50 -5.23 -17.51
CA LYS A 67 21.21 -4.00 -17.89
C LYS A 67 20.89 -2.84 -16.93
N SER A 68 21.92 -2.34 -16.25
CA SER A 68 21.80 -1.21 -15.30
C SER A 68 21.17 0.05 -15.93
N ASN A 69 21.47 0.36 -17.19
CA ASN A 69 20.92 1.53 -17.89
C ASN A 69 19.40 1.39 -18.13
N ALA A 70 18.95 0.24 -18.60
CA ALA A 70 17.53 -0.05 -18.78
C ALA A 70 16.78 -0.01 -17.44
N MET A 71 17.39 -0.55 -16.38
CA MET A 71 16.84 -0.50 -15.02
C MET A 71 16.70 0.95 -14.51
N ILE A 72 17.68 1.82 -14.75
CA ILE A 72 17.58 3.23 -14.34
C ILE A 72 16.42 3.92 -15.06
N VAL A 73 16.25 3.69 -16.37
CA VAL A 73 15.22 4.36 -17.19
C VAL A 73 13.81 3.81 -16.94
N PHE A 74 13.62 2.49 -16.90
CA PHE A 74 12.28 1.88 -16.80
C PHE A 74 11.82 1.63 -15.36
N PHE A 75 12.73 1.59 -14.39
CA PHE A 75 12.41 1.34 -12.99
C PHE A 75 12.72 2.57 -12.13
N LEU A 76 13.99 2.98 -12.03
CA LEU A 76 14.40 4.01 -11.06
C LEU A 76 13.79 5.40 -11.36
N LEU A 77 13.65 5.78 -12.64
CA LEU A 77 13.11 7.09 -13.03
C LEU A 77 11.60 7.24 -12.72
N PRO A 78 10.68 6.36 -13.17
CA PRO A 78 9.26 6.43 -12.79
C PRO A 78 9.04 6.42 -11.27
N ILE A 79 9.80 5.59 -10.57
CA ILE A 79 9.76 5.46 -9.11
C ILE A 79 10.29 6.73 -8.43
N GLY A 80 11.40 7.31 -8.89
CA GLY A 80 11.96 8.56 -8.36
C GLY A 80 10.97 9.74 -8.47
N CYS A 81 10.26 9.83 -9.58
CA CYS A 81 9.17 10.78 -9.76
C CYS A 81 8.02 10.52 -8.76
N LEU A 82 7.58 9.26 -8.61
CA LEU A 82 6.52 8.89 -7.67
C LEU A 82 6.89 9.20 -6.21
N LEU A 83 8.13 8.90 -5.79
CA LEU A 83 8.63 9.22 -4.45
C LEU A 83 8.66 10.72 -4.19
N SER A 84 9.08 11.50 -5.18
CA SER A 84 9.09 12.97 -5.08
C SER A 84 7.67 13.51 -4.85
N ILE A 85 6.67 12.98 -5.56
CA ILE A 85 5.26 13.31 -5.35
C ILE A 85 4.80 12.89 -3.93
N ILE A 86 5.13 11.68 -3.49
CA ILE A 86 4.78 11.19 -2.14
C ILE A 86 5.36 12.11 -1.05
N ILE A 87 6.63 12.52 -1.16
CA ILE A 87 7.29 13.43 -0.21
C ILE A 87 6.58 14.79 -0.18
N ILE A 88 6.28 15.38 -1.34
CA ILE A 88 5.58 16.67 -1.43
C ILE A 88 4.18 16.58 -0.79
N LEU A 89 3.42 15.53 -1.09
CA LEU A 89 2.09 15.31 -0.52
C LEU A 89 2.15 15.08 0.99
N PHE A 90 3.15 14.34 1.47
CA PHE A 90 3.37 14.08 2.89
C PHE A 90 3.69 15.36 3.66
N LEU A 91 4.60 16.21 3.14
CA LEU A 91 4.90 17.52 3.72
C LEU A 91 3.65 18.42 3.76
N LYS A 92 2.88 18.49 2.66
CA LYS A 92 1.61 19.25 2.64
C LYS A 92 0.60 18.71 3.66
N THR A 93 0.56 17.39 3.88
CA THR A 93 -0.32 16.74 4.85
C THR A 93 0.07 17.09 6.29
N ILE A 94 1.36 17.03 6.64
CA ILE A 94 1.86 17.48 7.95
C ILE A 94 1.52 18.95 8.18
N LEU A 95 1.82 19.83 7.22
CA LEU A 95 1.56 21.27 7.34
C LEU A 95 0.06 21.58 7.49
N ALA A 96 -0.80 20.89 6.72
CA ALA A 96 -2.24 21.02 6.85
C ALA A 96 -2.71 20.59 8.24
N ILE A 97 -2.18 19.49 8.79
CA ILE A 97 -2.60 18.96 10.09
C ILE A 97 -2.05 19.78 11.26
N HIS A 98 -0.85 20.35 11.15
CA HIS A 98 -0.33 21.31 12.12
C HIS A 98 -1.20 22.59 12.16
N ARG A 99 -1.63 23.10 11.00
CA ARG A 99 -2.58 24.22 10.90
C ARG A 99 -3.93 23.86 11.51
N SER A 100 -4.48 22.68 11.17
CA SER A 100 -5.74 22.18 11.72
C SER A 100 -5.71 22.00 13.23
N HIS A 101 -4.60 21.51 13.82
CA HIS A 101 -4.43 21.44 15.27
C HIS A 101 -4.36 22.83 15.92
N THR A 102 -3.70 23.79 15.27
CA THR A 102 -3.64 25.17 15.76
C THR A 102 -5.05 25.79 15.84
N ILE A 103 -5.87 25.56 14.81
CA ILE A 103 -7.27 26.03 14.74
C ILE A 103 -8.17 25.25 15.73
N ALA A 104 -8.03 23.93 15.81
CA ALA A 104 -8.81 23.09 16.71
C ALA A 104 -8.53 23.36 18.20
N LYS A 105 -7.29 23.71 18.54
CA LYS A 105 -6.88 24.13 19.90
C LYS A 105 -7.53 25.46 20.32
N LEU A 106 -7.85 26.34 19.36
CA LEU A 106 -8.64 27.55 19.60
C LEU A 106 -10.15 27.26 19.70
N ALA A 107 -10.62 26.11 19.21
CA ALA A 107 -12.02 25.72 19.13
C ALA A 107 -12.45 24.66 20.17
N ASN A 108 -11.58 24.23 21.08
CA ASN A 108 -11.81 23.16 22.07
C ASN A 108 -12.35 21.83 21.48
N SER A 109 -12.10 21.55 20.20
CA SER A 109 -12.55 20.32 19.53
C SER A 109 -11.48 19.22 19.59
N SER A 110 -11.83 18.01 20.03
CA SER A 110 -10.92 16.88 20.24
C SER A 110 -10.43 16.22 18.94
N THR A 111 -9.43 16.83 18.27
CA THR A 111 -8.80 16.37 17.02
C THR A 111 -7.86 15.16 17.17
N LEU A 112 -8.17 14.21 18.06
CA LEU A 112 -7.34 13.01 18.28
C LEU A 112 -7.28 12.06 17.08
N SER A 113 -8.28 12.09 16.18
CA SER A 113 -8.38 11.14 15.06
C SER A 113 -7.34 11.33 13.95
N ASN A 114 -6.85 12.55 13.69
CA ASN A 114 -6.04 12.83 12.49
C ASN A 114 -4.58 12.35 12.62
N ASN A 115 -4.02 12.31 13.83
CA ASN A 115 -2.60 12.00 14.03
C ASN A 115 -2.26 10.54 13.71
N HIS A 116 -3.17 9.61 14.02
CA HIS A 116 -2.99 8.18 13.74
C HIS A 116 -2.88 7.92 12.21
N PHE A 117 -3.70 8.59 11.40
CA PHE A 117 -3.59 8.49 9.93
C PHE A 117 -2.25 9.04 9.42
N VAL A 118 -1.76 10.18 9.93
CA VAL A 118 -0.42 10.70 9.57
C VAL A 118 0.67 9.70 9.87
N PHE A 119 0.63 9.09 11.06
CA PHE A 119 1.62 8.10 11.47
C PHE A 119 1.61 6.86 10.57
N ILE A 120 0.43 6.39 10.17
CA ILE A 120 0.29 5.31 9.17
C ILE A 120 0.91 5.72 7.82
N TYR A 121 0.54 6.88 7.26
CA TYR A 121 1.09 7.32 5.97
C TYR A 121 2.59 7.60 6.03
N ALA A 122 3.10 8.13 7.16
CA ALA A 122 4.52 8.34 7.41
C ALA A 122 5.29 7.00 7.41
N ARG A 123 4.76 5.99 8.10
CA ARG A 123 5.33 4.64 8.18
C ARG A 123 5.33 3.94 6.81
N LEU A 124 4.27 4.11 6.02
CA LEU A 124 4.21 3.60 4.65
C LEU A 124 5.23 4.31 3.73
N ALA A 125 5.37 5.65 3.86
CA ALA A 125 6.34 6.42 3.09
C ALA A 125 7.80 6.09 3.46
N SER A 126 8.11 5.88 4.74
CA SER A 126 9.47 5.54 5.19
C SER A 126 9.89 4.12 4.79
N LEU A 127 8.97 3.14 4.88
CA LEU A 127 9.18 1.79 4.34
C LEU A 127 9.47 1.83 2.84
N MET A 128 8.69 2.60 2.09
CA MET A 128 8.93 2.81 0.66
C MET A 128 10.26 3.52 0.40
N GLY A 129 10.68 4.50 1.20
CA GLY A 129 11.97 5.20 1.01
C GLY A 129 13.21 4.33 1.26
N LEU A 130 13.19 3.51 2.32
CA LEU A 130 14.35 2.70 2.76
C LEU A 130 14.81 1.68 1.71
N GLN A 131 13.89 1.00 1.04
CA GLN A 131 14.21 0.04 -0.04
C GLN A 131 14.90 0.71 -1.24
N TRP A 132 14.58 1.97 -1.58
CA TRP A 132 15.25 2.69 -2.68
C TRP A 132 16.68 3.10 -2.34
N ILE A 133 16.95 3.42 -1.07
CA ILE A 133 18.32 3.64 -0.61
C ILE A 133 19.13 2.35 -0.80
N LEU A 134 18.61 1.20 -0.36
CA LEU A 134 19.26 -0.11 -0.56
C LEU A 134 19.51 -0.43 -2.04
N LEU A 135 18.59 -0.05 -2.92
CA LEU A 135 18.76 -0.21 -4.37
C LEU A 135 19.93 0.62 -4.92
N ILE A 136 20.07 1.87 -4.47
CA ILE A 136 21.20 2.74 -4.85
C ILE A 136 22.52 2.12 -4.35
N PHE A 137 22.55 1.58 -3.13
CA PHE A 137 23.70 0.83 -2.62
C PHE A 137 24.02 -0.41 -3.49
N ALA A 138 23.02 -1.21 -3.88
CA ALA A 138 23.23 -2.37 -4.75
C ALA A 138 23.78 -1.99 -6.14
N LEU A 139 23.32 -0.86 -6.70
CA LEU A 139 23.81 -0.29 -7.96
C LEU A 139 25.26 0.22 -7.88
N ILE A 140 25.65 0.87 -6.77
CA ILE A 140 27.01 1.40 -6.58
C ILE A 140 28.03 0.27 -6.34
N PHE A 141 27.74 -0.61 -5.38
CA PHE A 141 28.71 -1.63 -4.94
C PHE A 141 28.76 -2.86 -5.85
N ARG A 142 27.72 -3.09 -6.67
CA ARG A 142 27.61 -4.18 -7.67
C ARG A 142 27.91 -5.59 -7.12
N GLN A 143 27.71 -5.81 -5.83
CA GLN A 143 27.91 -7.11 -5.17
C GLN A 143 26.63 -7.95 -5.21
N ASN A 144 26.71 -9.20 -5.68
CA ASN A 144 25.55 -10.10 -5.82
C ASN A 144 24.76 -10.28 -4.51
N TRP A 145 25.44 -10.32 -3.36
CA TRP A 145 24.81 -10.43 -2.04
C TRP A 145 23.90 -9.25 -1.69
N LEU A 146 24.21 -8.04 -2.15
CA LEU A 146 23.37 -6.85 -1.90
C LEU A 146 22.08 -6.89 -2.71
N TRP A 147 22.09 -7.47 -3.91
CA TRP A 147 20.89 -7.67 -4.73
C TRP A 147 19.92 -8.65 -4.07
N ILE A 148 20.42 -9.77 -3.56
CA ILE A 148 19.62 -10.75 -2.81
C ILE A 148 18.98 -10.12 -1.57
N ILE A 149 19.76 -9.35 -0.79
CA ILE A 149 19.25 -8.63 0.39
C ILE A 149 18.18 -7.60 0.00
N PHE A 150 18.39 -6.85 -1.09
CA PHE A 150 17.42 -5.89 -1.62
C PHE A 150 16.11 -6.59 -2.04
N GLU A 151 16.16 -7.68 -2.79
CA GLU A 151 14.98 -8.43 -3.27
C GLU A 151 14.14 -8.98 -2.10
N ILE A 152 14.80 -9.52 -1.06
CA ILE A 152 14.14 -9.97 0.16
C ILE A 152 13.45 -8.79 0.86
N ILE A 153 14.17 -7.68 1.09
CA ILE A 153 13.62 -6.50 1.79
C ILE A 153 12.48 -5.85 1.00
N ASN A 154 12.57 -5.78 -0.32
CA ASN A 154 11.52 -5.25 -1.20
C ASN A 154 10.24 -6.12 -1.19
N SER A 155 10.35 -7.41 -0.85
CA SER A 155 9.22 -8.33 -0.75
C SER A 155 8.48 -8.25 0.60
N ILE A 156 9.18 -7.88 1.68
CA ILE A 156 8.65 -7.82 3.06
C ILE A 156 7.43 -6.89 3.22
N PRO A 157 7.38 -5.66 2.66
CA PRO A 157 6.21 -4.78 2.73
C PRO A 157 4.90 -5.42 2.22
N GLY A 158 4.98 -6.23 1.17
CA GLY A 158 3.82 -6.96 0.64
C GLY A 158 3.27 -7.99 1.64
N VAL A 159 4.16 -8.69 2.34
CA VAL A 159 3.79 -9.63 3.41
C VAL A 159 3.13 -8.89 4.57
N PHE A 160 3.66 -7.74 5.01
CA PHE A 160 3.04 -6.95 6.07
C PHE A 160 1.64 -6.44 5.70
N ILE A 161 1.42 -6.02 4.45
CA ILE A 161 0.10 -5.60 3.96
C ILE A 161 -0.87 -6.80 3.95
N CYS A 162 -0.42 -7.95 3.43
CA CYS A 162 -1.20 -9.19 3.40
C CYS A 162 -1.62 -9.62 4.82
N LEU A 163 -0.68 -9.66 5.77
CA LEU A 163 -0.96 -9.94 7.18
C LEU A 163 -1.89 -8.90 7.81
N GLY A 164 -1.73 -7.61 7.51
CA GLY A 164 -2.62 -6.55 8.00
C GLY A 164 -4.07 -6.71 7.54
N PHE A 165 -4.28 -7.14 6.28
CA PHE A 165 -5.61 -7.51 5.80
C PHE A 165 -6.12 -8.80 6.44
N LEU A 166 -5.31 -9.87 6.44
CA LEU A 166 -5.66 -11.17 7.00
C LEU A 166 -5.93 -11.11 8.50
N CYS A 167 -5.34 -10.21 9.27
CA CYS A 167 -5.62 -9.99 10.69
C CYS A 167 -6.74 -8.97 10.94
N SER A 168 -7.25 -8.31 9.90
CA SER A 168 -8.28 -7.27 10.06
C SER A 168 -9.61 -7.86 10.53
N GLN A 169 -10.11 -7.40 11.68
CA GLN A 169 -11.42 -7.77 12.20
C GLN A 169 -12.57 -7.50 11.20
N ARG A 170 -12.37 -6.63 10.20
CA ARG A 170 -13.32 -6.38 9.12
C ARG A 170 -13.57 -7.60 8.23
N LEU A 171 -12.57 -8.46 8.02
CA LEU A 171 -12.73 -9.74 7.33
C LEU A 171 -13.27 -10.81 8.28
N TRP A 172 -12.76 -10.87 9.52
CA TRP A 172 -13.14 -11.91 10.48
C TRP A 172 -14.53 -11.75 11.08
N SER A 173 -15.07 -10.54 11.23
CA SER A 173 -16.40 -10.32 11.81
C SER A 173 -17.52 -11.04 11.01
N PRO A 174 -17.68 -10.83 9.69
CA PRO A 174 -18.69 -11.55 8.91
C PRO A 174 -18.39 -13.05 8.75
N ILE A 175 -17.11 -13.45 8.75
CA ILE A 175 -16.72 -14.88 8.72
C ILE A 175 -17.09 -15.56 10.04
N LYS A 176 -16.77 -14.95 11.19
CA LYS A 176 -17.12 -15.42 12.53
C LYS A 176 -18.63 -15.48 12.70
N GLN A 177 -19.39 -14.48 12.24
CA GLN A 177 -20.86 -14.54 12.21
C GLN A 177 -21.35 -15.76 11.42
N ARG A 178 -20.90 -15.95 10.16
CA ARG A 178 -21.30 -17.09 9.33
C ARG A 178 -20.89 -18.46 9.91
N ILE A 179 -19.75 -18.53 10.59
CA ILE A 179 -19.27 -19.74 11.26
C ILE A 179 -20.09 -20.00 12.53
N THR A 180 -20.33 -18.98 13.38
CA THR A 180 -21.18 -19.11 14.58
C THR A 180 -22.60 -19.53 14.20
N THR A 181 -23.23 -18.93 13.18
CA THR A 181 -24.56 -19.36 12.71
C THR A 181 -24.58 -20.83 12.26
N LYS A 182 -23.48 -21.34 11.68
CA LYS A 182 -23.35 -22.77 11.31
C LYS A 182 -23.04 -23.69 12.50
N LEU A 183 -22.31 -23.21 13.50
CA LEU A 183 -21.96 -23.96 14.72
C LEU A 183 -23.09 -24.00 15.74
N THR A 184 -23.98 -23.00 15.80
CA THR A 184 -25.22 -23.09 16.59
C THR A 184 -26.17 -24.17 16.06
N THR A 185 -26.00 -24.61 14.81
CA THR A 185 -26.68 -25.81 14.26
C THR A 185 -25.91 -27.12 14.54
N LYS A 186 -24.74 -27.08 15.20
CA LYS A 186 -23.83 -28.23 15.31
C LYS A 186 -22.81 -28.15 16.48
N GLN A 187 -23.22 -28.62 17.66
CA GLN A 187 -22.34 -28.91 18.81
C GLN A 187 -21.64 -30.29 18.64
N GLU A 188 -20.57 -30.68 19.34
CA GLU A 188 -19.83 -30.02 20.45
C GLU A 188 -18.27 -30.23 20.39
N PRO A 189 -17.41 -30.38 21.45
CA PRO A 189 -16.04 -29.84 21.39
C PRO A 189 -14.89 -30.87 21.35
N SER A 190 -13.69 -30.44 20.90
CA SER A 190 -12.41 -31.07 21.28
C SER A 190 -11.21 -30.10 21.22
N ASN A 191 -10.29 -30.20 22.19
CA ASN A 191 -9.16 -29.30 22.39
C ASN A 191 -7.92 -29.71 21.58
N SER A 192 -7.41 -28.83 20.69
CA SER A 192 -6.03 -28.89 20.17
C SER A 192 -5.54 -27.56 19.57
N ASN A 193 -5.78 -26.44 20.26
CA ASN A 193 -5.55 -25.09 19.71
C ASN A 193 -4.56 -24.21 20.50
N THR A 194 -3.97 -24.68 21.59
CA THR A 194 -3.23 -23.82 22.55
C THR A 194 -1.87 -23.33 22.03
N ALA A 195 -1.10 -24.13 21.28
CA ALA A 195 0.23 -23.72 20.82
C ALA A 195 0.20 -22.70 19.68
N ILE A 196 -0.66 -22.91 18.66
CA ILE A 196 -0.79 -22.02 17.50
C ILE A 196 -1.36 -20.65 17.94
N ASN A 197 -2.28 -20.63 18.92
CA ASN A 197 -2.82 -19.38 19.45
C ASN A 197 -1.75 -18.51 20.12
N ILE A 198 -0.72 -19.06 20.79
CA ILE A 198 0.29 -18.23 21.47
C ILE A 198 1.13 -17.45 20.45
N ILE A 199 1.54 -18.08 19.34
CA ILE A 199 2.28 -17.41 18.26
C ILE A 199 1.40 -16.34 17.59
N LEU A 200 0.14 -16.67 17.29
CA LEU A 200 -0.80 -15.71 16.72
C LEU A 200 -1.10 -14.54 17.67
N VAL A 201 -1.20 -14.77 18.99
CA VAL A 201 -1.41 -13.71 20.00
C VAL A 201 -0.19 -12.80 20.13
N PHE A 202 1.03 -13.34 20.04
CA PHE A 202 2.25 -12.51 20.04
C PHE A 202 2.30 -11.57 18.82
N PHE A 203 2.00 -12.10 17.62
CA PHE A 203 1.88 -11.28 16.42
C PHE A 203 0.68 -10.31 16.47
N TRP A 204 -0.44 -10.71 17.08
CA TRP A 204 -1.61 -9.85 17.31
C TRP A 204 -1.26 -8.66 18.19
N GLN A 205 -0.56 -8.87 19.31
CA GLN A 205 -0.16 -7.79 20.22
C GLN A 205 0.87 -6.85 19.60
N LEU A 206 1.83 -7.37 18.81
CA LEU A 206 2.79 -6.54 18.07
C LEU A 206 2.16 -5.69 16.94
N PHE A 207 0.99 -6.07 16.43
CA PHE A 207 0.33 -5.37 15.32
C PHE A 207 -0.90 -4.53 15.71
N CYS A 208 -1.57 -4.83 16.83
CA CYS A 208 -2.79 -4.13 17.26
C CYS A 208 -2.58 -3.01 18.29
N LEU A 209 -1.36 -2.80 18.81
CA LEU A 209 -1.12 -1.84 19.90
C LEU A 209 -0.71 -0.43 19.44
N ASN A 210 -1.09 0.01 18.23
CA ASN A 210 -0.86 1.38 17.73
C ASN A 210 -1.84 1.81 16.63
#